data_AF-A0A1Y0GWP6-F1
#
_entry.id   AF-A0A1Y0GWP6-F1
#
_cell.length_a   1.000
_cell.length_b   1.000
_cell.length_c   1.000
_cell.angle_alpha   90.00
_cell.angle_beta   90.00
_cell.angle_gamma   90.00
#
_symmetry.space_group_name_H-M   'P 1'
#
loop_
_entity.id
_entity.type
_entity.pdbx_description
1 polymer ?
#
loop_
_entity_poly.entity_id
_entity_poly.type
_entity_poly.pdbx_seq_one_letter_code
_entity_poly.pdbx_strand_id
1 'polypeptide(L)'
;MKAALISTLLLGLATLAAAQETKPLLPGDKAPDLKVAKYYQGEKIAKFEKGKVYVVEFWATWCGPCIDAIPHLNELSKKYKGKAEFVGVNVWDDEDGRETRIQDFIKKMGDKMSYRVAVDNDELHMTKNWMAQSYSQGIPTAFIVNQEGQIAWIGHPMEIDEPLENVINKKHDLEAARKAQEASVQDAMQQQKIMADIEEAQRLYTSGKKDEAIAILDKIAKESESMGGEAKSAKLKLFAKDDEPKAKSLLEEMSKGEFGDQANVAFFSIENATEEEGNRALAVYASDVLLKI
;
A
#
# COMPACT_ATOMS: atom_id res chain seq x y z
N MET A 1 -16.17 54.78 37.06
CA MET A 1 -14.88 54.31 36.52
C MET A 1 -14.20 53.41 37.54
N LYS A 2 -14.07 52.11 37.23
CA LYS A 2 -12.95 51.21 37.55
C LYS A 2 -13.36 49.80 37.13
N ALA A 3 -12.84 49.37 35.99
CA ALA A 3 -12.88 47.99 35.50
C ALA A 3 -11.54 47.32 35.84
N ALA A 4 -11.57 46.04 36.21
CA ALA A 4 -10.48 45.06 36.06
C ALA A 4 -11.03 43.69 36.50
N LEU A 5 -11.46 42.86 35.56
CA LEU A 5 -10.68 41.78 34.90
C LEU A 5 -10.72 40.48 35.71
N ILE A 6 -11.75 39.68 35.40
CA ILE A 6 -11.88 38.27 35.76
C ILE A 6 -10.89 37.50 34.87
N SER A 7 -9.82 36.98 35.46
CA SER A 7 -8.91 36.04 34.80
C SER A 7 -9.46 34.63 34.99
N THR A 8 -10.21 34.15 34.01
CA THR A 8 -10.65 32.74 33.93
C THR A 8 -9.52 31.92 33.32
N LEU A 9 -8.75 31.23 34.16
CA LEU A 9 -7.76 30.24 33.72
C LEU A 9 -8.52 28.99 33.26
N LEU A 10 -8.76 28.89 31.95
CA LEU A 10 -9.34 27.69 31.33
C LEU A 10 -8.26 26.61 31.20
N LEU A 11 -8.53 25.48 31.85
CA LEU A 11 -7.82 24.20 31.77
C LEU A 11 -7.59 23.80 30.29
N GLY A 12 -6.32 23.75 29.87
CA GLY A 12 -5.93 23.06 28.65
C GLY A 12 -5.87 21.55 28.89
N LEU A 13 -6.98 20.85 28.68
CA LEU A 13 -6.99 19.39 28.54
C LEU A 13 -6.50 19.05 27.13
N ALA A 14 -5.22 18.74 27.00
CA ALA A 14 -4.70 18.04 25.84
C ALA A 14 -5.31 16.64 25.81
N THR A 15 -6.30 16.42 24.95
CA THR A 15 -6.75 15.06 24.63
C THR A 15 -5.68 14.41 23.77
N LEU A 16 -4.84 13.57 24.39
CA LEU A 16 -4.21 12.47 23.67
C LEU A 16 -5.35 11.62 23.12
N ALA A 17 -5.64 11.74 21.83
CA ALA A 17 -6.34 10.69 21.11
C ALA A 17 -5.38 9.50 21.10
N ALA A 18 -5.53 8.60 22.08
CA ALA A 18 -5.00 7.25 21.94
C ALA A 18 -5.67 6.68 20.68
N ALA A 19 -4.90 6.54 19.60
CA ALA A 19 -5.32 5.75 18.46
C ALA A 19 -5.65 4.36 19.01
N GLN A 20 -6.94 4.04 19.04
CA GLN A 20 -7.39 2.75 19.53
C GLN A 20 -6.85 1.71 18.55
N GLU A 21 -5.83 0.96 18.97
CA GLU A 21 -5.25 -0.13 18.18
C GLU A 21 -6.35 -1.14 17.88
N THR A 22 -6.95 -1.02 16.69
CA THR A 22 -7.91 -2.00 16.21
C THR A 22 -7.15 -3.28 15.92
N LYS A 23 -7.52 -4.36 16.61
CA LYS A 23 -6.92 -5.68 16.40
C LYS A 23 -6.90 -6.02 14.89
N PRO A 24 -5.74 -6.45 14.35
CA PRO A 24 -5.63 -6.75 12.92
C PRO A 24 -6.53 -7.93 12.53
N LEU A 25 -7.02 -7.91 11.29
CA LEU A 25 -7.71 -9.02 10.65
C LEU A 25 -6.69 -10.07 10.23
N LEU A 26 -6.81 -11.28 10.76
CA LEU A 26 -5.84 -12.35 10.56
C LEU A 26 -6.50 -13.64 10.04
N PRO A 27 -5.73 -14.56 9.44
CA PRO A 27 -6.20 -15.92 9.21
C PRO A 27 -6.79 -16.57 10.48
N GLY A 28 -7.92 -17.26 10.29
CA GLY A 28 -8.78 -17.81 11.34
C GLY A 28 -9.87 -16.86 11.83
N ASP A 29 -9.76 -15.54 11.57
CA ASP A 29 -10.82 -14.60 11.89
C ASP A 29 -11.98 -14.70 10.89
N LYS A 30 -13.19 -14.34 11.31
CA LYS A 30 -14.35 -14.31 10.42
C LYS A 30 -14.15 -13.27 9.33
N ALA A 31 -14.36 -13.65 8.08
CA ALA A 31 -14.28 -12.71 6.97
C ALA A 31 -15.34 -11.60 7.12
N PRO A 32 -14.97 -10.31 6.93
CA PRO A 32 -15.94 -9.22 6.88
C PRO A 32 -16.94 -9.46 5.74
N ASP A 33 -18.10 -8.82 5.74
CA ASP A 33 -19.04 -8.98 4.64
C ASP A 33 -18.62 -8.23 3.36
N LEU A 34 -19.15 -8.67 2.22
CA LEU A 34 -18.96 -8.02 0.92
C LEU A 34 -20.00 -6.90 0.73
N LYS A 35 -19.75 -5.71 1.29
CA LYS A 35 -20.57 -4.51 1.04
C LYS A 35 -19.96 -3.66 -0.07
N VAL A 36 -20.31 -4.02 -1.29
CA VAL A 36 -19.91 -3.33 -2.53
C VAL A 36 -21.04 -2.44 -3.04
N ALA A 37 -20.71 -1.36 -3.75
CA ALA A 37 -21.73 -0.49 -4.35
C ALA A 37 -22.43 -1.17 -5.54
N LYS A 38 -21.67 -1.85 -6.40
CA LYS A 38 -22.19 -2.44 -7.64
C LYS A 38 -21.35 -3.64 -8.09
N TYR A 39 -22.02 -4.60 -8.73
CA TYR A 39 -21.38 -5.62 -9.56
C TYR A 39 -21.48 -5.18 -11.02
N TYR A 40 -20.34 -5.05 -11.69
CA TYR A 40 -20.23 -4.75 -13.12
C TYR A 40 -20.23 -6.01 -13.98
N GLN A 41 -19.85 -7.15 -13.40
CA GLN A 41 -19.83 -8.43 -14.08
C GLN A 41 -20.13 -9.57 -13.11
N GLY A 42 -20.89 -10.56 -13.58
CA GLY A 42 -21.27 -11.75 -12.83
C GLY A 42 -22.32 -11.49 -11.74
N GLU A 43 -22.78 -12.57 -11.10
CA GLU A 43 -23.84 -12.49 -10.10
C GLU A 43 -23.35 -11.97 -8.75
N LYS A 44 -24.21 -11.26 -8.01
CA LYS A 44 -23.89 -10.77 -6.67
C LYS A 44 -23.60 -11.93 -5.70
N ILE A 45 -22.53 -11.80 -4.91
CA ILE A 45 -22.29 -12.66 -3.74
C ILE A 45 -22.96 -12.00 -2.53
N ALA A 46 -24.11 -12.51 -2.11
CA ALA A 46 -24.87 -11.90 -1.01
C ALA A 46 -24.28 -12.17 0.38
N LYS A 47 -23.60 -13.31 0.55
CA LYS A 47 -22.94 -13.73 1.78
C LYS A 47 -21.93 -14.86 1.49
N PHE A 48 -21.02 -15.10 2.43
CA PHE A 48 -20.19 -16.31 2.42
C PHE A 48 -21.02 -17.50 2.92
N GLU A 49 -21.28 -18.45 2.03
CA GLU A 49 -22.02 -19.66 2.34
C GLU A 49 -21.08 -20.72 2.92
N LYS A 50 -21.53 -21.37 3.99
CA LYS A 50 -20.80 -22.48 4.58
C LYS A 50 -20.63 -23.60 3.56
N GLY A 51 -19.41 -24.13 3.45
CA GLY A 51 -19.04 -25.18 2.51
C GLY A 51 -18.41 -24.66 1.21
N LYS A 52 -18.44 -23.35 0.93
CA LYS A 52 -17.85 -22.75 -0.28
C LYS A 52 -16.58 -21.97 0.06
N VAL A 53 -15.61 -22.01 -0.86
CA VAL A 53 -14.41 -21.17 -0.80
C VAL A 53 -14.67 -19.89 -1.60
N TYR A 54 -14.15 -18.77 -1.14
CA TYR A 54 -14.21 -17.50 -1.86
C TYR A 54 -12.82 -16.91 -2.02
N VAL A 55 -12.57 -16.30 -3.18
CA VAL A 55 -11.39 -15.48 -3.44
C VAL A 55 -11.87 -14.04 -3.64
N VAL A 56 -11.40 -13.14 -2.79
CA VAL A 56 -11.68 -11.71 -2.85
C VAL A 56 -10.37 -11.01 -3.17
N GLU A 57 -10.27 -10.44 -4.35
CA GLU A 57 -9.07 -9.74 -4.79
C GLU A 57 -9.35 -8.24 -4.96
N PHE A 58 -8.36 -7.41 -4.61
CA PHE A 58 -8.45 -5.97 -4.60
C PHE A 58 -7.53 -5.39 -5.68
N TRP A 59 -8.11 -4.58 -6.58
CA TRP A 59 -7.42 -4.06 -7.75
C TRP A 59 -7.92 -2.66 -8.14
N ALA A 60 -7.23 -2.02 -9.10
CA ALA A 60 -7.64 -0.75 -9.71
C ALA A 60 -7.36 -0.74 -11.21
N THR A 61 -8.06 0.09 -11.98
CA THR A 61 -7.92 0.11 -13.45
C THR A 61 -6.57 0.63 -13.93
N TRP A 62 -5.89 1.41 -13.09
CA TRP A 62 -4.57 2.00 -13.33
C TRP A 62 -3.41 1.15 -12.76
N CYS A 63 -3.70 0.11 -11.99
CA CYS A 63 -2.68 -0.68 -11.30
C CYS A 63 -2.04 -1.70 -12.24
N GLY A 64 -0.81 -1.42 -12.72
CA GLY A 64 -0.04 -2.30 -13.60
C GLY A 64 0.07 -3.75 -13.09
N PRO A 65 0.62 -3.99 -11.89
CA PRO A 65 0.73 -5.35 -11.33
C PRO A 65 -0.61 -6.07 -11.17
N CYS A 66 -1.70 -5.33 -10.89
CA CYS A 66 -3.04 -5.91 -10.84
C CYS A 66 -3.45 -6.42 -12.22
N ILE A 67 -3.25 -5.63 -13.28
CA ILE A 67 -3.58 -5.99 -14.66
C ILE A 67 -2.86 -7.28 -15.07
N ASP A 68 -1.61 -7.45 -14.65
CA ASP A 68 -0.81 -8.65 -14.92
C ASP A 68 -1.31 -9.89 -14.17
N ALA A 69 -1.87 -9.73 -12.96
CA ALA A 69 -2.41 -10.82 -12.16
C ALA A 69 -3.82 -11.29 -12.59
N ILE A 70 -4.61 -10.42 -13.24
CA ILE A 70 -6.00 -10.73 -13.64
C ILE A 70 -6.11 -12.00 -14.51
N PRO A 71 -5.30 -12.20 -15.57
CA PRO A 71 -5.37 -13.43 -16.38
C PRO A 71 -5.15 -14.70 -15.56
N HIS A 72 -4.22 -14.66 -14.60
CA HIS A 72 -3.92 -15.78 -13.72
C HIS A 72 -5.11 -16.11 -12.80
N LEU A 73 -5.69 -15.11 -12.13
CA LEU A 73 -6.91 -15.29 -11.31
C LEU A 73 -8.09 -15.81 -12.14
N ASN A 74 -8.20 -15.35 -13.39
CA ASN A 74 -9.23 -15.81 -14.30
C ASN A 74 -9.07 -17.29 -14.67
N GLU A 75 -7.84 -17.77 -14.90
CA GLU A 75 -7.57 -19.20 -15.10
C GLU A 75 -7.93 -20.02 -13.85
N LEU A 76 -7.57 -19.54 -12.66
CA LEU A 76 -7.94 -20.20 -11.41
C LEU A 76 -9.46 -20.23 -11.20
N SER A 77 -10.16 -19.13 -11.52
CA SER A 77 -11.63 -19.07 -11.45
C SER A 77 -12.30 -20.11 -12.36
N LYS A 78 -11.71 -20.40 -13.51
CA LYS A 78 -12.18 -21.43 -14.44
C LYS A 78 -11.83 -22.83 -13.93
N LYS A 79 -10.59 -23.03 -13.47
CA LYS A 79 -10.08 -24.30 -12.90
C LYS A 79 -10.89 -24.76 -11.69
N TYR A 80 -11.25 -23.84 -10.82
CA TYR A 80 -11.96 -24.12 -9.57
C TYR A 80 -13.47 -23.79 -9.63
N LYS A 81 -14.04 -23.67 -10.81
CA LYS A 81 -15.48 -23.46 -11.00
C LYS A 81 -16.30 -24.51 -10.24
N GLY A 82 -17.24 -24.06 -9.42
CA GLY A 82 -18.07 -24.91 -8.55
C GLY A 82 -17.40 -25.35 -7.25
N LYS A 83 -16.12 -25.05 -7.04
CA LYS A 83 -15.38 -25.29 -5.79
C LYS A 83 -15.04 -23.98 -5.07
N ALA A 84 -14.72 -22.93 -5.82
CA ALA A 84 -14.43 -21.60 -5.31
C ALA A 84 -15.13 -20.52 -6.15
N GLU A 85 -15.57 -19.45 -5.49
CA GLU A 85 -16.18 -18.27 -6.11
C GLU A 85 -15.18 -17.10 -6.08
N PHE A 86 -14.96 -16.45 -7.23
CA PHE A 86 -13.99 -15.37 -7.37
C PHE A 86 -14.70 -14.03 -7.56
N VAL A 87 -14.22 -13.00 -6.87
CA VAL A 87 -14.63 -11.60 -7.08
C VAL A 87 -13.40 -10.68 -7.02
N GLY A 88 -13.20 -9.89 -8.07
CA GLY A 88 -12.29 -8.75 -8.05
C GLY A 88 -13.07 -7.50 -7.65
N VAL A 89 -12.60 -6.84 -6.60
CA VAL A 89 -13.17 -5.63 -6.03
C VAL A 89 -12.28 -4.46 -6.44
N ASN A 90 -12.82 -3.62 -7.31
CA ASN A 90 -12.19 -2.37 -7.68
C ASN A 90 -12.17 -1.43 -6.47
N VAL A 91 -10.98 -0.95 -6.14
CA VAL A 91 -10.69 0.05 -5.11
C VAL A 91 -9.84 1.16 -5.72
N TRP A 92 -9.94 2.37 -5.15
CA TRP A 92 -9.03 3.49 -5.42
C TRP A 92 -8.98 4.01 -6.87
N ASP A 93 -9.92 3.62 -7.73
CA ASP A 93 -10.23 4.45 -8.90
C ASP A 93 -10.89 5.75 -8.42
N ASP A 94 -10.48 6.89 -8.99
CA ASP A 94 -11.10 8.19 -8.75
C ASP A 94 -12.62 8.11 -8.93
N GLU A 95 -13.40 8.87 -8.17
CA GLU A 95 -14.87 8.81 -8.27
C GLU A 95 -15.37 9.33 -9.63
N ASP A 96 -14.77 10.40 -10.13
CA ASP A 96 -15.14 11.03 -11.39
C ASP A 96 -14.88 10.10 -12.58
N GLY A 97 -15.95 9.59 -13.19
CA GLY A 97 -15.86 8.66 -14.33
C GLY A 97 -15.50 7.22 -13.96
N ARG A 98 -15.51 6.85 -12.67
CA ARG A 98 -15.19 5.50 -12.18
C ARG A 98 -15.93 4.40 -12.93
N GLU A 99 -17.25 4.56 -13.05
CA GLU A 99 -18.11 3.56 -13.68
C GLU A 99 -17.70 3.29 -15.14
N THR A 100 -17.51 4.34 -15.92
CA THR A 100 -17.12 4.22 -17.33
C THR A 100 -15.74 3.55 -17.45
N ARG A 101 -14.77 3.95 -16.62
CA ARG A 101 -13.43 3.32 -16.60
C ARG A 101 -13.50 1.83 -16.33
N ILE A 102 -14.25 1.41 -15.30
CA ILE A 102 -14.38 0.00 -14.95
C ILE A 102 -15.04 -0.78 -16.09
N GLN A 103 -16.13 -0.26 -16.67
CA GLN A 103 -16.83 -0.92 -17.77
C GLN A 103 -15.96 -1.06 -19.02
N ASP A 104 -15.26 -0.01 -19.41
CA ASP A 104 -14.33 -0.02 -20.55
C ASP A 104 -13.16 -0.95 -20.30
N PHE A 105 -12.64 -0.99 -19.07
CA PHE A 105 -11.58 -1.90 -18.67
C PHE A 105 -12.03 -3.36 -18.78
N ILE A 106 -13.17 -3.73 -18.22
CA ILE A 106 -13.73 -5.10 -18.31
C ILE A 106 -13.90 -5.49 -19.78
N LYS A 107 -14.45 -4.60 -20.60
CA LYS A 107 -14.62 -4.82 -22.04
C LYS A 107 -13.29 -5.03 -22.77
N LYS A 108 -12.25 -4.26 -22.40
CA LYS A 108 -10.90 -4.38 -22.96
C LYS A 108 -10.24 -5.70 -22.55
N MET A 109 -10.44 -6.15 -21.31
CA MET A 109 -9.92 -7.43 -20.82
C MET A 109 -10.63 -8.62 -21.45
N GLY A 110 -11.92 -8.50 -21.74
CA GLY A 110 -12.72 -9.55 -22.38
C GLY A 110 -12.58 -10.88 -21.64
N ASP A 111 -12.27 -11.95 -22.38
CA ASP A 111 -12.18 -13.32 -21.83
C ASP A 111 -11.05 -13.52 -20.81
N LYS A 112 -10.12 -12.55 -20.69
CA LYS A 112 -9.06 -12.55 -19.68
C LYS A 112 -9.57 -12.20 -18.28
N MET A 113 -10.78 -11.63 -18.17
CA MET A 113 -11.40 -11.29 -16.89
C MET A 113 -12.88 -11.68 -16.93
N SER A 114 -13.19 -12.95 -16.67
CA SER A 114 -14.57 -13.48 -16.74
C SER A 114 -15.20 -13.77 -15.37
N TYR A 115 -14.43 -13.65 -14.28
CA TYR A 115 -14.93 -13.75 -12.91
C TYR A 115 -15.73 -12.51 -12.50
N ARG A 116 -16.33 -12.51 -11.31
CA ARG A 116 -17.17 -11.40 -10.86
C ARG A 116 -16.34 -10.15 -10.65
N VAL A 117 -16.88 -9.01 -11.05
CA VAL A 117 -16.24 -7.71 -10.84
C VAL A 117 -17.20 -6.81 -10.08
N ALA A 118 -16.74 -6.30 -8.95
CA ALA A 118 -17.46 -5.36 -8.11
C ALA A 118 -16.61 -4.11 -7.84
N VAL A 119 -17.23 -3.08 -7.26
CA VAL A 119 -16.55 -1.87 -6.80
C VAL A 119 -16.87 -1.62 -5.33
N ASP A 120 -15.88 -1.15 -4.57
CA ASP A 120 -16.09 -0.73 -3.19
C ASP A 120 -17.21 0.31 -3.09
N ASN A 121 -17.84 0.40 -1.92
CA ASN A 121 -18.88 1.39 -1.68
C ASN A 121 -18.27 2.75 -1.29
N ASP A 122 -19.09 3.79 -1.28
CA ASP A 122 -18.64 5.15 -0.95
C ASP A 122 -18.22 5.30 0.53
N GLU A 123 -18.57 4.32 1.38
CA GLU A 123 -18.07 4.23 2.75
C GLU A 123 -16.67 3.61 2.84
N LEU A 124 -16.09 3.17 1.71
CA LEU A 124 -14.83 2.42 1.62
C LEU A 124 -14.85 1.16 2.48
N HIS A 125 -15.97 0.46 2.52
CA HIS A 125 -16.18 -0.69 3.42
C HIS A 125 -15.17 -1.80 3.13
N MET A 126 -14.91 -2.08 1.86
CA MET A 126 -13.99 -3.13 1.45
C MET A 126 -12.55 -2.71 1.81
N THR A 127 -12.15 -1.49 1.49
CA THR A 127 -10.83 -0.94 1.86
C THR A 127 -10.62 -0.93 3.38
N LYS A 128 -11.60 -0.47 4.18
CA LYS A 128 -11.44 -0.32 5.63
C LYS A 128 -11.44 -1.65 6.38
N ASN A 129 -12.44 -2.49 6.12
CA ASN A 129 -12.67 -3.68 6.93
C ASN A 129 -11.88 -4.91 6.45
N TRP A 130 -11.34 -4.88 5.23
CA TRP A 130 -10.48 -5.95 4.72
C TRP A 130 -9.02 -5.51 4.66
N MET A 131 -8.72 -4.52 3.83
CA MET A 131 -7.34 -4.12 3.53
C MET A 131 -6.69 -3.43 4.73
N ALA A 132 -7.26 -2.31 5.18
CA ALA A 132 -6.69 -1.55 6.28
C ALA A 132 -6.65 -2.36 7.59
N GLN A 133 -7.71 -3.12 7.87
CA GLN A 133 -7.77 -3.96 9.06
C GLN A 133 -6.74 -5.10 9.04
N SER A 134 -6.37 -5.64 7.88
CA SER A 134 -5.31 -6.66 7.78
C SER A 134 -3.91 -6.08 7.60
N TYR A 135 -3.76 -4.76 7.63
CA TYR A 135 -2.53 -4.04 7.25
C TYR A 135 -2.05 -4.30 5.82
N SER A 136 -2.95 -4.76 4.95
CA SER A 136 -2.68 -4.92 3.51
C SER A 136 -2.90 -3.59 2.78
N GLN A 137 -1.93 -2.67 2.86
CA GLN A 137 -2.06 -1.29 2.36
C GLN A 137 -1.76 -1.12 0.86
N GLY A 138 -1.59 -2.22 0.11
CA GLY A 138 -1.23 -2.20 -1.31
C GLY A 138 -2.17 -3.04 -2.18
N ILE A 139 -2.17 -2.73 -3.47
CA ILE A 139 -2.80 -3.58 -4.49
C ILE A 139 -1.75 -4.06 -5.50
N PRO A 140 -1.90 -5.28 -6.05
CA PRO A 140 -3.00 -6.19 -5.78
C PRO A 140 -2.84 -6.96 -4.47
N THR A 141 -3.96 -7.20 -3.80
CA THR A 141 -4.02 -8.07 -2.61
C THR A 141 -5.21 -9.03 -2.76
N ALA A 142 -5.00 -10.30 -2.48
CA ALA A 142 -6.05 -11.31 -2.49
C ALA A 142 -6.23 -11.95 -1.12
N PHE A 143 -7.48 -12.33 -0.83
CA PHE A 143 -7.91 -13.04 0.36
C PHE A 143 -8.57 -14.33 -0.06
N ILE A 144 -8.23 -15.43 0.62
CA ILE A 144 -8.99 -16.67 0.54
C ILE A 144 -9.88 -16.77 1.78
N VAL A 145 -11.18 -16.92 1.58
CA VAL A 145 -12.16 -17.27 2.61
C VAL A 145 -12.44 -18.77 2.52
N ASN A 146 -12.21 -19.51 3.61
CA ASN A 146 -12.46 -20.95 3.66
C ASN A 146 -13.96 -21.30 3.74
N GLN A 147 -14.23 -22.59 3.76
CA GLN A 147 -15.56 -23.19 3.83
C GLN A 147 -16.32 -22.84 5.11
N GLU A 148 -15.64 -22.35 6.14
CA GLU A 148 -16.20 -21.93 7.42
C GLU A 148 -16.52 -20.43 7.45
N GLY A 149 -16.18 -19.69 6.39
CA GLY A 149 -16.36 -18.23 6.32
C GLY A 149 -15.28 -17.45 7.07
N GLN A 150 -14.11 -18.07 7.29
CA GLN A 150 -12.95 -17.44 7.92
C GLN A 150 -11.91 -17.08 6.86
N ILE A 151 -11.13 -16.04 7.13
CA ILE A 151 -9.92 -15.76 6.34
C ILE A 151 -8.96 -16.94 6.52
N ALA A 152 -8.49 -17.53 5.44
CA ALA A 152 -7.53 -18.61 5.46
C ALA A 152 -6.15 -18.19 4.96
N TRP A 153 -6.09 -17.14 4.15
CA TRP A 153 -4.86 -16.62 3.58
C TRP A 153 -5.07 -15.18 3.08
N ILE A 154 -4.01 -14.39 3.13
CA ILE A 154 -3.91 -13.01 2.66
C ILE A 154 -2.55 -12.91 1.95
N GLY A 155 -2.50 -12.32 0.76
CA GLY A 155 -1.22 -12.13 0.06
C GLY A 155 -1.37 -11.66 -1.39
N HIS A 156 -0.27 -11.72 -2.14
CA HIS A 156 -0.25 -11.29 -3.53
C HIS A 156 -0.91 -12.36 -4.43
N PRO A 157 -1.81 -11.99 -5.37
CA PRO A 157 -2.56 -12.97 -6.17
C PRO A 157 -1.70 -13.91 -7.03
N MET A 158 -0.45 -13.57 -7.33
CA MET A 158 0.47 -14.47 -8.04
C MET A 158 1.03 -15.60 -7.18
N GLU A 159 0.82 -15.57 -5.87
CA GLU A 159 1.27 -16.58 -4.91
C GLU A 159 0.10 -17.47 -4.42
N ILE A 160 -1.08 -17.33 -5.03
CA ILE A 160 -2.32 -17.88 -4.51
C ILE A 160 -2.53 -19.37 -4.82
N ASP A 161 -1.86 -19.95 -5.81
CA ASP A 161 -2.11 -21.31 -6.31
C ASP A 161 -2.12 -22.38 -5.21
N GLU A 162 -1.01 -22.49 -4.49
CA GLU A 162 -0.83 -23.48 -3.42
C GLU A 162 -1.74 -23.19 -2.21
N PRO A 163 -1.80 -21.96 -1.67
CA PRO A 163 -2.75 -21.62 -0.62
C PRO A 163 -4.20 -21.96 -0.98
N LEU A 164 -4.64 -21.62 -2.20
CA LEU A 164 -6.00 -21.90 -2.65
C LEU A 164 -6.26 -23.40 -2.79
N GLU A 165 -5.33 -24.15 -3.39
CA GLU A 165 -5.45 -25.59 -3.50
C GLU A 165 -5.53 -26.25 -2.12
N ASN A 166 -4.72 -25.80 -1.17
CA ASN A 166 -4.73 -26.28 0.22
C ASN A 166 -6.04 -25.96 0.92
N VAL A 167 -6.61 -24.76 0.74
CA VAL A 167 -7.92 -24.41 1.32
C VAL A 167 -9.03 -25.25 0.70
N ILE A 168 -9.07 -25.38 -0.63
CA ILE A 168 -10.07 -26.20 -1.33
C ILE A 168 -10.03 -27.66 -0.85
N ASN A 169 -8.84 -28.20 -0.65
CA ASN A 169 -8.63 -29.58 -0.20
C ASN A 169 -8.67 -29.75 1.33
N LYS A 170 -8.96 -28.68 2.09
CA LYS A 170 -8.96 -28.67 3.57
C LYS A 170 -7.64 -29.13 4.21
N LYS A 171 -6.54 -28.82 3.55
CA LYS A 171 -5.16 -29.09 3.99
C LYS A 171 -4.43 -27.84 4.50
N HIS A 172 -5.09 -26.69 4.49
CA HIS A 172 -4.51 -25.43 4.95
C HIS A 172 -4.22 -25.46 6.45
N ASP A 173 -3.09 -24.89 6.83
CA ASP A 173 -2.71 -24.68 8.24
C ASP A 173 -3.06 -23.25 8.64
N LEU A 174 -4.20 -23.08 9.31
CA LEU A 174 -4.66 -21.76 9.77
C LEU A 174 -3.72 -21.14 10.79
N GLU A 175 -3.06 -21.94 11.62
CA GLU A 175 -2.19 -21.41 12.67
C GLU A 175 -0.89 -20.89 12.07
N ALA A 176 -0.30 -21.64 11.13
CA ALA A 176 0.85 -21.17 10.37
C ALA A 176 0.53 -19.91 9.55
N ALA A 177 -0.63 -19.88 8.86
CA ALA A 177 -1.07 -18.71 8.11
C ALA A 177 -1.27 -17.50 9.03
N ARG A 178 -1.86 -17.70 10.21
CA ARG A 178 -2.07 -16.64 11.22
C ARG A 178 -0.75 -16.04 11.67
N LYS A 179 0.21 -16.89 12.05
CA LYS A 179 1.54 -16.47 12.49
C LYS A 179 2.30 -15.71 11.40
N ALA A 180 2.21 -16.18 10.15
CA ALA A 180 2.81 -15.49 9.01
C ALA A 180 2.23 -14.09 8.82
N GLN A 181 0.90 -13.95 8.85
CA GLN A 181 0.24 -12.65 8.74
C GLN A 181 0.57 -11.73 9.93
N GLU A 182 0.64 -12.27 11.15
CA GLU A 182 1.04 -11.49 12.32
C GLU A 182 2.44 -10.88 12.15
N ALA A 183 3.40 -11.65 11.62
CA ALA A 183 4.73 -11.13 11.29
C ALA A 183 4.65 -10.01 10.24
N SER A 184 3.91 -10.23 9.14
CA SER A 184 3.73 -9.20 8.10
C SER A 184 3.06 -7.93 8.62
N VAL A 185 2.08 -8.05 9.54
CA VAL A 185 1.45 -6.90 10.21
C VAL A 185 2.48 -6.13 11.06
N GLN A 186 3.33 -6.83 11.82
CA GLN A 186 4.38 -6.17 12.60
C GLN A 186 5.38 -5.44 11.70
N ASP A 187 5.78 -6.05 10.59
CA ASP A 187 6.68 -5.43 9.62
C ASP A 187 6.05 -4.18 8.99
N ALA A 188 4.78 -4.26 8.59
CA ALA A 188 4.03 -3.12 8.05
C ALA A 188 3.89 -1.97 9.06
N MET A 189 3.59 -2.28 10.33
CA MET A 189 3.55 -1.29 11.41
C MET A 189 4.92 -0.62 11.63
N GLN A 190 5.99 -1.42 11.59
CA GLN A 190 7.35 -0.91 11.72
C GLN A 190 7.73 0.01 10.54
N GLN A 191 7.40 -0.37 9.31
CA GLN A 191 7.62 0.45 8.12
C GLN A 191 6.82 1.76 8.19
N GLN A 192 5.56 1.71 8.63
CA GLN A 192 4.74 2.90 8.82
C GLN A 192 5.35 3.85 9.85
N LYS A 193 5.87 3.32 10.97
CA LYS A 193 6.58 4.13 11.96
C LYS A 193 7.83 4.78 11.35
N ILE A 194 8.61 4.03 10.59
CA ILE A 194 9.80 4.57 9.92
C ILE A 194 9.43 5.68 8.93
N MET A 195 8.35 5.51 8.16
CA MET A 195 7.86 6.55 7.26
C MET A 195 7.45 7.82 8.01
N ALA A 196 6.76 7.69 9.14
CA ALA A 196 6.43 8.83 9.99
C ALA A 196 7.69 9.53 10.55
N ASP A 197 8.73 8.75 10.91
CA ASP A 197 10.02 9.29 11.35
C ASP A 197 10.74 10.03 10.18
N ILE A 198 10.64 9.54 8.94
CA ILE A 198 11.15 10.22 7.74
C ILE A 198 10.40 11.54 7.48
N GLU A 199 9.08 11.54 7.57
CA GLU A 199 8.26 12.75 7.43
C GLU A 199 8.58 13.78 8.52
N GLU A 200 8.77 13.34 9.77
CA GLU A 200 9.22 14.22 10.84
C GLU A 200 10.62 14.78 10.54
N ALA A 201 11.56 13.97 10.05
CA ALA A 201 12.86 14.48 9.64
C ALA A 201 12.73 15.59 8.56
N GLN A 202 11.86 15.42 7.57
CA GLN A 202 11.59 16.45 6.57
C GLN A 202 10.98 17.73 7.19
N ARG A 203 10.06 17.60 8.15
CA ARG A 203 9.49 18.73 8.89
C ARG A 203 10.54 19.45 9.72
N LEU A 204 11.37 18.73 10.46
CA LEU A 204 12.48 19.29 11.23
C LEU A 204 13.45 20.05 10.33
N TYR A 205 13.80 19.48 9.18
CA TYR A 205 14.70 20.10 8.22
C TYR A 205 14.16 21.43 7.70
N THR A 206 12.88 21.46 7.30
CA THR A 206 12.21 22.68 6.80
C THR A 206 11.99 23.73 7.90
N SER A 207 11.90 23.31 9.17
CA SER A 207 11.82 24.20 10.33
C SER A 207 13.18 24.78 10.79
N GLY A 208 14.28 24.42 10.11
CA GLY A 208 15.63 24.90 10.43
C GLY A 208 16.45 23.98 11.34
N LYS A 209 15.86 22.90 11.85
CA LYS A 209 16.52 21.88 12.69
C LYS A 209 17.20 20.80 11.82
N LYS A 210 18.12 21.24 10.96
CA LYS A 210 18.72 20.39 9.93
C LYS A 210 19.52 19.21 10.49
N ASP A 211 20.29 19.43 11.56
CA ASP A 211 21.12 18.37 12.14
C ASP A 211 20.27 17.27 12.81
N GLU A 212 19.18 17.65 13.49
CA GLU A 212 18.22 16.70 14.08
C GLU A 212 17.58 15.84 12.97
N ALA A 213 17.16 16.47 11.87
CA ALA A 213 16.59 15.78 10.72
C ALA A 213 17.57 14.77 10.08
N ILE A 214 18.81 15.20 9.84
CA ILE A 214 19.84 14.33 9.25
C ILE A 214 20.14 13.14 10.16
N ALA A 215 20.22 13.36 11.48
CA ALA A 215 20.47 12.29 12.44
C ALA A 215 19.38 11.20 12.44
N ILE A 216 18.10 11.59 12.28
CA ILE A 216 16.99 10.63 12.15
C ILE A 216 17.16 9.81 10.87
N LEU A 217 17.41 10.46 9.74
CA LEU A 217 17.56 9.77 8.45
C LEU A 217 18.79 8.84 8.43
N ASP A 218 19.90 9.24 9.03
CA ASP A 218 21.10 8.41 9.13
C ASP A 218 20.90 7.19 10.03
N LYS A 219 20.14 7.36 11.12
CA LYS A 219 19.77 6.24 11.98
C LYS A 219 18.94 5.22 11.20
N ILE A 220 17.91 5.66 10.49
CA ILE A 220 17.05 4.77 9.68
C ILE A 220 17.86 4.10 8.57
N ALA A 221 18.69 4.86 7.84
CA ALA A 221 19.55 4.37 6.78
C ALA A 221 20.52 3.27 7.23
N LYS A 222 20.87 3.24 8.51
CA LYS A 222 21.79 2.27 9.11
C LYS A 222 21.06 1.07 9.74
N GLU A 223 19.92 1.32 10.39
CA GLU A 223 19.25 0.32 11.23
C GLU A 223 18.12 -0.43 10.51
N SER A 224 17.58 0.12 9.42
CA SER A 224 16.49 -0.49 8.66
C SER A 224 16.99 -1.09 7.35
N GLU A 225 16.91 -2.41 7.23
CA GLU A 225 17.18 -3.12 5.98
C GLU A 225 16.13 -2.80 4.91
N SER A 226 14.85 -2.79 5.30
CA SER A 226 13.73 -2.59 4.36
C SER A 226 13.46 -1.12 3.98
N MET A 227 13.87 -0.15 4.81
CA MET A 227 13.57 1.29 4.61
C MET A 227 14.83 2.17 4.55
N GLY A 228 16.02 1.56 4.54
CA GLY A 228 17.28 2.30 4.56
C GLY A 228 17.51 3.12 3.29
N GLY A 229 17.05 2.61 2.14
CA GLY A 229 17.11 3.30 0.85
C GLY A 229 16.22 4.54 0.82
N GLU A 230 15.02 4.45 1.37
CA GLU A 230 14.03 5.51 1.46
C GLU A 230 14.55 6.66 2.33
N ALA A 231 15.18 6.34 3.46
CA ALA A 231 15.81 7.36 4.31
C ALA A 231 16.97 8.07 3.60
N LYS A 232 17.82 7.32 2.87
CA LYS A 232 18.89 7.91 2.04
C LYS A 232 18.33 8.79 0.92
N SER A 233 17.27 8.34 0.25
CA SER A 233 16.56 9.09 -0.80
C SER A 233 15.93 10.37 -0.25
N ALA A 234 15.29 10.30 0.92
CA ALA A 234 14.77 11.48 1.60
C ALA A 234 15.89 12.48 1.95
N LYS A 235 17.01 11.99 2.49
CA LYS A 235 18.18 12.82 2.82
C LYS A 235 18.77 13.48 1.56
N LEU A 236 18.87 12.76 0.45
CA LEU A 236 19.32 13.28 -0.83
C LEU A 236 18.42 14.42 -1.32
N LYS A 237 17.09 14.26 -1.25
CA LYS A 237 16.13 15.31 -1.63
C LYS A 237 16.28 16.58 -0.79
N LEU A 238 16.55 16.43 0.51
CA LEU A 238 16.79 17.57 1.41
C LEU A 238 18.09 18.30 1.07
N PHE A 239 19.17 17.57 0.78
CA PHE A 239 20.44 18.16 0.35
C PHE A 239 20.38 18.80 -1.02
N ALA A 240 19.71 18.18 -2.01
CA ALA A 240 19.59 18.75 -3.34
C ALA A 240 18.95 20.14 -3.35
N LYS A 241 18.11 20.44 -2.35
CA LYS A 241 17.46 21.75 -2.19
C LYS A 241 18.37 22.82 -1.57
N ASP A 242 19.26 22.42 -0.67
CA ASP A 242 19.91 23.34 0.29
C ASP A 242 21.45 23.27 0.30
N ASP A 243 22.05 22.19 -0.21
CA ASP A 243 23.49 21.88 -0.14
C ASP A 243 23.89 20.91 -1.27
N GLU A 244 24.07 21.45 -2.48
CA GLU A 244 24.43 20.70 -3.69
C GLU A 244 25.70 19.84 -3.53
N PRO A 245 26.81 20.31 -2.90
CA PRO A 245 27.98 19.47 -2.66
C PRO A 245 27.67 18.22 -1.82
N LYS A 246 26.87 18.35 -0.75
CA LYS A 246 26.46 17.19 0.05
C LYS A 246 25.54 16.25 -0.71
N ALA A 247 24.67 16.80 -1.57
CA ALA A 247 23.80 15.99 -2.43
C ALA A 247 24.64 15.12 -3.38
N LYS A 248 25.63 15.70 -4.05
CA LYS A 248 26.56 14.99 -4.95
C LYS A 248 27.34 13.90 -4.20
N SER A 249 27.90 14.23 -3.04
CA SER A 249 28.65 13.26 -2.23
C SER A 249 27.79 12.08 -1.77
N LEU A 250 26.56 12.32 -1.32
CA LEU A 250 25.64 11.26 -0.88
C LEU A 250 25.22 10.38 -2.06
N LEU A 251 24.99 11.00 -3.23
CA LEU A 251 24.62 10.27 -4.43
C LEU A 251 25.74 9.35 -4.93
N GLU A 252 27.00 9.81 -4.87
CA GLU A 252 28.17 8.97 -5.15
C GLU A 252 28.33 7.81 -4.16
N GLU A 253 27.95 8.00 -2.90
CA GLU A 253 27.93 6.92 -1.91
C GLU A 253 26.84 5.90 -2.26
N MET A 254 25.64 6.37 -2.60
CA MET A 254 24.52 5.52 -2.97
C MET A 254 24.78 4.74 -4.27
N SER A 255 25.48 5.32 -5.25
CA SER A 255 25.80 4.66 -6.53
C SER A 255 26.83 3.53 -6.40
N LYS A 256 27.62 3.54 -5.32
CA LYS A 256 28.62 2.50 -5.02
C LYS A 256 28.07 1.35 -4.15
N GLY A 257 26.82 1.43 -3.70
CA GLY A 257 26.17 0.44 -2.82
C GLY A 257 25.03 -0.33 -3.49
N GLU A 258 24.26 -1.07 -2.68
CA GLU A 258 23.10 -1.89 -3.10
C GLU A 258 21.94 -1.09 -3.77
N PHE A 259 22.01 0.24 -3.75
CA PHE A 259 21.05 1.15 -4.40
C PHE A 259 21.59 1.73 -5.72
N GLY A 260 22.61 1.08 -6.30
CA GLY A 260 23.34 1.51 -7.48
C GLY A 260 22.45 1.95 -8.65
N ASP A 261 21.43 1.16 -9.00
CA ASP A 261 20.58 1.46 -10.17
C ASP A 261 19.70 2.70 -9.99
N GLN A 262 19.13 2.91 -8.79
CA GLN A 262 18.32 4.09 -8.46
C GLN A 262 19.19 5.35 -8.32
N ALA A 263 20.39 5.18 -7.76
CA ALA A 263 21.37 6.24 -7.62
C ALA A 263 21.99 6.64 -8.97
N ASN A 264 22.22 5.70 -9.88
CA ASN A 264 22.79 5.96 -11.21
C ASN A 264 21.88 6.84 -12.07
N VAL A 265 20.56 6.65 -11.99
CA VAL A 265 19.58 7.49 -12.69
C VAL A 265 19.55 8.91 -12.12
N ALA A 266 19.54 9.06 -10.79
CA ALA A 266 19.63 10.36 -10.14
C ALA A 266 21.00 11.04 -10.39
N PHE A 267 22.08 10.28 -10.46
CA PHE A 267 23.45 10.73 -10.75
C PHE A 267 23.60 11.27 -12.17
N PHE A 268 23.13 10.52 -13.16
CA PHE A 268 23.16 10.95 -14.56
C PHE A 268 22.36 12.24 -14.80
N SER A 269 21.32 12.46 -14.01
CA SER A 269 20.49 13.68 -14.04
C SER A 269 21.19 14.88 -13.39
N ILE A 270 22.02 14.64 -12.38
CA ILE A 270 22.77 15.66 -11.65
C ILE A 270 24.02 16.08 -12.43
N GLU A 271 24.74 15.15 -13.05
CA GLU A 271 25.95 15.45 -13.84
C GLU A 271 25.65 16.25 -15.11
N ASN A 272 24.51 16.01 -15.78
CA ASN A 272 24.15 16.74 -16.99
C ASN A 272 23.49 18.10 -16.72
N ALA A 273 23.30 18.49 -15.46
CA ALA A 273 22.71 19.78 -15.06
C ALA A 273 23.73 20.93 -14.95
N THR A 274 24.98 20.73 -15.37
CA THR A 274 26.08 21.68 -15.17
C THR A 274 26.24 22.76 -16.24
N GLU A 275 25.28 22.96 -17.15
CA GLU A 275 25.27 24.11 -18.07
C GLU A 275 24.12 25.08 -17.70
N GLU A 276 24.48 26.08 -16.88
CA GLU A 276 23.83 27.37 -16.55
C GLU A 276 22.32 27.48 -16.20
N GLU A 277 21.51 26.42 -16.30
CA GLU A 277 20.07 26.38 -15.88
C GLU A 277 19.81 25.34 -14.77
N GLY A 278 20.82 25.09 -13.93
CA GLY A 278 20.95 23.92 -13.04
C GLY A 278 19.92 23.70 -11.93
N ASN A 279 18.92 24.58 -11.74
CA ASN A 279 17.92 24.43 -10.67
C ASN A 279 16.51 24.07 -11.15
N ARG A 280 16.22 24.04 -12.46
CA ARG A 280 14.90 23.66 -13.00
C ARG A 280 14.88 22.30 -13.70
N ALA A 281 15.95 21.90 -14.35
CA ALA A 281 16.01 20.64 -15.10
C ALA A 281 16.11 19.40 -14.18
N LEU A 282 16.83 19.51 -13.06
CA LEU A 282 16.99 18.45 -12.06
C LEU A 282 15.67 18.04 -11.38
N ALA A 283 14.80 19.02 -11.16
CA ALA A 283 13.47 18.81 -10.59
C ALA A 283 12.48 18.18 -11.58
N VAL A 284 12.64 18.43 -12.89
CA VAL A 284 11.76 17.89 -13.94
C VAL A 284 12.17 16.47 -14.35
N TYR A 285 13.47 16.18 -14.43
CA TYR A 285 13.96 14.87 -14.89
C TYR A 285 13.87 13.77 -13.80
N ALA A 286 14.15 14.09 -12.53
CA ALA A 286 13.92 13.15 -11.42
C ALA A 286 12.42 12.87 -11.20
N SER A 287 11.55 13.86 -11.50
CA SER A 287 10.09 13.73 -11.46
C SER A 287 9.57 12.75 -12.51
N ASP A 288 10.03 12.84 -13.75
CA ASP A 288 9.52 12.01 -14.85
C ASP A 288 10.02 10.54 -14.82
N VAL A 289 11.15 10.27 -14.17
CA VAL A 289 11.67 8.90 -14.02
C VAL A 289 11.10 8.20 -12.79
N LEU A 290 10.85 8.92 -11.69
CA LEU A 290 10.22 8.36 -10.49
C LEU A 290 8.70 8.13 -10.64
N LEU A 291 8.04 8.79 -11.59
CA LEU A 291 6.60 8.60 -11.86
C LEU A 291 6.28 7.46 -12.84
N LYS A 292 7.28 6.75 -13.37
CA LYS A 292 7.12 5.69 -14.39
C LYS A 292 7.65 4.31 -13.96
N ILE A 293 8.03 4.17 -12.70
CA ILE A 293 8.37 2.90 -12.03
C ILE A 293 7.34 2.71 -10.92
#